data_AF-A0A354B0W5-F1
#
_entry.id   AF-A0A354B0W5-F1
#
_cell.length_a   1.000
_cell.length_b   1.000
_cell.length_c   1.000
_cell.angle_alpha   90.00
_cell.angle_beta   90.00
_cell.angle_gamma   90.00
#
_symmetry.space_group_name_H-M   'P 1'
#
loop_
_entity.id
_entity.type
_entity.pdbx_description
1 polymer ?
#
loop_
_entity_poly.entity_id
_entity_poly.type
_entity_poly.pdbx_seq_one_letter_code
_entity_poly.pdbx_strand_id
1 'polypeptide(L)'
;MGSSPSSGSPSPSYESLARYLEQRGELSKPWMLHLLRLTKLKESKHTMAPEEFLAQVQEAHADLMRLGEFWRGREAEVFSGRYQPATSLEPLPGSPQDR
;
A
#
# COMPACT_ATOMS: atom_id res chain seq x y z
N MET A 1 -1.35 24.60 -37.85
CA MET A 1 -0.68 23.64 -36.92
C MET A 1 -0.82 24.22 -35.53
N GLY A 2 -1.84 23.79 -34.77
CA GLY A 2 -2.07 24.25 -33.40
C GLY A 2 -1.58 23.19 -32.44
N SER A 3 -0.52 23.49 -31.69
CA SER A 3 0.00 22.62 -30.64
C SER A 3 -1.06 22.46 -29.56
N SER A 4 -1.48 21.22 -29.30
CA SER A 4 -2.32 20.90 -28.14
C SER A 4 -1.47 20.96 -26.87
N PRO A 5 -1.87 21.67 -25.81
CA PRO A 5 -1.20 21.57 -24.53
C PRO A 5 -1.49 20.19 -23.94
N SER A 6 -0.43 19.46 -23.60
CA SER A 6 -0.52 18.19 -22.89
C SER A 6 -1.18 18.45 -21.52
N SER A 7 -2.45 18.06 -21.37
CA SER A 7 -3.15 18.05 -20.09
C SER A 7 -2.60 16.96 -19.19
N GLY A 8 -1.37 17.16 -18.69
CA GLY A 8 -0.87 16.39 -17.57
C GLY A 8 -1.61 16.85 -16.33
N SER A 9 -2.58 16.08 -15.84
CA SER A 9 -3.19 16.33 -14.54
C SER A 9 -2.06 16.47 -13.50
N PRO A 10 -2.02 17.55 -12.70
CA PRO A 10 -0.99 17.69 -11.69
C PRO A 10 -1.14 16.51 -10.72
N SER A 11 -0.10 15.69 -10.61
CA SER A 11 -0.03 14.68 -9.56
C SER A 11 -0.21 15.38 -8.20
N PRO A 12 -1.05 14.87 -7.30
CA PRO A 12 -1.31 15.53 -6.02
C PRO A 12 -0.04 15.65 -5.19
N SER A 13 0.08 16.73 -4.42
CA SER A 13 1.15 16.87 -3.44
C SER A 13 1.02 15.85 -2.31
N TYR A 14 2.09 15.60 -1.58
CA TYR A 14 2.08 14.76 -0.37
C TYR A 14 0.98 15.20 0.59
N GLU A 15 0.87 16.50 0.87
CA GLU A 15 -0.11 17.04 1.80
C GLU A 15 -1.55 16.83 1.30
N SER A 16 -1.80 17.06 0.02
CA SER A 16 -3.12 16.86 -0.59
C SER A 16 -3.52 15.38 -0.56
N LEU A 17 -2.57 14.49 -0.87
CA LEU A 17 -2.79 13.05 -0.82
C LEU A 17 -3.01 12.55 0.61
N ALA A 18 -2.24 13.04 1.58
CA ALA A 18 -2.39 12.66 2.99
C ALA A 18 -3.78 13.03 3.52
N ARG A 19 -4.23 14.26 3.27
CA ARG A 19 -5.59 14.70 3.64
C ARG A 19 -6.67 13.86 2.97
N TYR A 20 -6.52 13.55 1.68
CA TYR A 20 -7.46 12.70 0.97
C TYR A 20 -7.58 11.30 1.57
N LEU A 21 -6.44 10.68 1.92
CA LEU A 21 -6.42 9.36 2.54
C LEU A 21 -6.98 9.37 3.96
N GLU A 22 -6.70 10.42 4.73
CA GLU A 22 -7.23 10.62 6.08
C GLU A 22 -8.76 10.73 6.07
N GLN A 23 -9.32 11.57 5.20
CA GLN A 23 -10.77 11.77 5.06
C GLN A 23 -11.51 10.47 4.70
N ARG A 24 -10.84 9.54 4.04
CA ARG A 24 -11.40 8.25 3.63
C ARG A 24 -11.10 7.11 4.62
N GLY A 25 -10.35 7.37 5.69
CA GLY A 25 -9.93 6.33 6.64
C GLY A 25 -8.94 5.32 6.06
N GLU A 26 -8.25 5.68 4.97
CA GLU A 26 -7.38 4.77 4.21
C GLU A 26 -5.93 4.76 4.74
N LEU A 27 -5.59 5.63 5.70
CA LEU A 27 -4.24 5.70 6.29
C LEU A 27 -3.82 4.43 7.04
N SER A 28 -4.77 3.59 7.44
CA SER A 28 -4.51 2.29 8.08
C SER A 28 -3.94 1.25 7.11
N LYS A 29 -4.06 1.48 5.80
CA LYS A 29 -3.63 0.55 4.76
C LYS A 29 -2.13 0.73 4.48
N PRO A 30 -1.30 -0.29 4.68
CA PRO A 30 0.16 -0.15 4.56
C PRO A 30 0.61 0.27 3.15
N TRP A 31 -0.13 -0.13 2.09
CA TRP A 31 0.17 0.30 0.73
C TRP A 31 -0.19 1.78 0.47
N MET A 32 -1.12 2.37 1.22
CA MET A 32 -1.43 3.80 1.15
C MET A 32 -0.34 4.65 1.83
N LEU A 33 0.22 4.16 2.94
CA LEU A 33 1.42 4.76 3.55
C LEU A 33 2.63 4.70 2.60
N HIS A 34 2.74 3.61 1.84
CA HIS A 34 3.76 3.47 0.82
C HIS A 34 3.64 4.51 -0.30
N LEU A 35 2.42 4.72 -0.79
CA LEU A 35 2.13 5.76 -1.78
C LEU A 35 2.50 7.16 -1.28
N LEU A 36 2.24 7.46 -0.01
CA LEU A 36 2.65 8.72 0.63
C LEU A 36 4.18 8.88 0.67
N ARG A 37 4.91 7.82 1.04
CA ARG A 37 6.38 7.81 1.02
C ARG A 37 6.93 8.12 -0.37
N LEU A 38 6.42 7.45 -1.41
CA LEU A 38 6.83 7.67 -2.79
C LEU A 38 6.51 9.09 -3.27
N THR A 39 5.35 9.62 -2.89
CA THR A 39 4.94 10.99 -3.23
C THR A 39 5.89 12.02 -2.62
N LYS A 40 6.22 11.86 -1.34
CA LYS A 40 7.17 12.71 -0.63
C LYS A 40 8.57 12.63 -1.24
N LEU A 41 9.05 11.43 -1.57
CA LEU A 41 10.33 11.24 -2.25
C LEU A 41 10.39 11.96 -3.60
N LYS A 42 9.28 11.92 -4.37
CA LYS A 42 9.20 12.61 -5.66
C LYS A 42 9.31 14.13 -5.50
N GLU A 43 8.68 14.70 -4.47
CA GLU A 43 8.77 16.13 -4.17
C GLU A 43 10.17 16.53 -3.72
N SER A 44 10.83 15.72 -2.89
CA SER A 44 12.19 15.98 -2.40
C SER A 44 13.30 15.61 -3.39
N LYS A 45 12.97 15.11 -4.58
CA LYS A 45 13.96 14.65 -5.57
C LYS A 45 14.98 15.74 -5.91
N HIS A 46 14.57 17.01 -5.94
CA HIS A 46 15.42 18.13 -6.30
C HIS A 46 16.34 18.60 -5.16
N THR A 47 16.08 18.17 -3.93
CA THR A 47 16.84 18.57 -2.73
C THR A 47 17.77 17.47 -2.23
N MET A 48 17.99 16.44 -3.04
CA MET A 48 18.65 15.19 -2.65
C MET A 48 19.70 14.78 -3.69
N ALA A 49 20.75 14.08 -3.24
CA ALA A 49 21.70 13.49 -4.16
C ALA A 49 21.04 12.36 -4.98
N PRO A 50 21.31 12.23 -6.29
CA PRO A 50 20.67 11.23 -7.13
C PRO A 50 20.78 9.78 -6.62
N GLU A 51 21.92 9.43 -6.03
CA GLU A 51 22.21 8.14 -5.43
C GLU A 51 21.36 7.86 -4.19
N GLU A 52 21.15 8.87 -3.34
CA GLU A 52 20.30 8.77 -2.15
C GLU A 52 18.83 8.61 -2.55
N PHE A 53 18.40 9.33 -3.59
CA PHE A 53 17.05 9.20 -4.12
C PHE A 53 16.81 7.79 -4.66
N LEU A 54 17.76 7.25 -5.44
CA LEU A 54 17.67 5.88 -5.95
C LEU A 54 17.65 4.84 -4.84
N ALA A 55 18.51 4.99 -3.82
CA ALA A 55 18.53 4.09 -2.67
C ALA A 55 17.18 4.07 -1.93
N GLN A 56 16.59 5.24 -1.67
CA GLN A 56 15.29 5.33 -1.00
C GLN A 56 14.14 4.80 -1.84
N VAL A 57 14.19 4.96 -3.17
CA VAL A 57 13.19 4.35 -4.08
C VAL A 57 13.32 2.82 -4.05
N GLN A 58 14.53 2.27 -4.04
CA GLN A 58 14.75 0.83 -3.96
C GLN A 58 14.28 0.24 -2.62
N GLU A 59 14.59 0.91 -1.52
CA GLU A 59 14.12 0.53 -0.19
C GLU A 59 12.59 0.53 -0.12
N ALA A 60 11.97 1.59 -0.64
CA ALA A 60 10.53 1.68 -0.73
C ALA A 60 9.95 0.50 -1.54
N HIS A 61 10.49 0.24 -2.73
CA HIS A 61 10.06 -0.90 -3.55
C HIS A 61 10.19 -2.24 -2.80
N ALA A 62 11.29 -2.47 -2.08
CA ALA A 62 11.48 -3.70 -1.29
C ALA A 62 10.42 -3.85 -0.19
N ASP A 63 10.06 -2.76 0.49
CA ASP A 63 9.00 -2.77 1.50
C ASP A 63 7.63 -3.10 0.89
N LEU A 64 7.34 -2.54 -0.29
CA LEU A 64 6.11 -2.86 -1.02
C LEU A 64 6.07 -4.34 -1.41
N MET A 65 7.18 -4.91 -1.87
CA MET A 65 7.25 -6.34 -2.19
C MET A 65 7.05 -7.23 -0.95
N ARG A 66 7.55 -6.81 0.22
CA ARG A 66 7.34 -7.52 1.49
C ARG A 66 5.86 -7.55 1.90
N LEU A 67 5.08 -6.52 1.56
CA LEU A 67 3.62 -6.53 1.75
C LEU A 67 2.92 -7.58 0.86
N GLY A 68 3.53 -7.95 -0.27
CA GLY A 68 3.02 -8.96 -1.20
C GLY A 68 2.95 -10.38 -0.61
N GLU A 69 3.79 -10.70 0.37
CA GLU A 69 3.69 -11.98 1.11
C GLU A 69 2.67 -11.89 2.25
N PHE A 70 2.52 -10.71 2.87
CA PHE A 70 1.67 -10.50 4.05
C PHE A 70 0.17 -10.74 3.80
N TRP A 71 -0.33 -10.32 2.64
CA TRP A 71 -1.75 -10.43 2.30
C TRP A 71 -2.15 -11.81 1.74
N ARG A 72 -1.20 -12.71 1.47
CA ARG A 72 -1.47 -14.03 0.88
C ARG A 72 -2.25 -14.86 1.89
N GLY A 73 -3.48 -15.24 1.56
CA GLY A 73 -4.40 -15.93 2.47
C GLY A 73 -5.13 -14.99 3.46
N ARG A 74 -4.94 -13.67 3.37
CA ARG A 74 -5.66 -12.64 4.16
C ARG A 74 -6.34 -11.61 3.26
N GLU A 75 -6.56 -11.93 2.00
CA GLU A 75 -7.07 -11.00 0.99
C GLU A 75 -8.47 -10.45 1.37
N ALA A 76 -9.33 -11.32 1.92
CA ALA A 76 -10.66 -10.91 2.38
C ALA A 76 -10.60 -9.90 3.53
N GLU A 77 -9.61 -10.03 4.42
CA GLU A 77 -9.39 -9.12 5.53
C GLU A 77 -8.82 -7.78 5.02
N VAL A 78 -7.81 -7.86 4.16
CA VAL A 78 -7.05 -6.70 3.69
C VAL A 78 -7.85 -5.84 2.70
N PHE A 79 -8.59 -6.46 1.77
CA PHE A 79 -9.31 -5.74 0.71
C PHE A 79 -10.79 -5.55 0.97
N SER A 80 -11.44 -6.46 1.71
CA SER A 80 -12.88 -6.40 1.98
C SER A 80 -13.22 -6.01 3.42
N GLY A 81 -12.21 -5.84 4.28
CA GLY A 81 -12.41 -5.52 5.70
C GLY A 81 -13.04 -6.65 6.52
N ARG A 82 -13.11 -7.88 5.97
CA ARG A 82 -13.68 -9.05 6.63
C ARG A 82 -12.57 -9.88 7.23
N TYR A 83 -12.35 -9.76 8.54
CA TYR A 83 -11.45 -10.65 9.25
C TYR A 83 -11.89 -12.11 9.05
N GLN A 84 -11.00 -12.91 8.45
CA GLN A 84 -11.15 -14.37 8.43
C GLN A 84 -10.14 -14.94 9.43
N PRO A 85 -10.59 -15.46 10.59
CA PRO A 85 -9.69 -16.22 11.43
C PRO A 85 -9.12 -17.39 10.63
N ALA A 86 -7.83 -17.64 10.76
CA ALA A 86 -7.22 -18.88 10.26
C ALA A 86 -8.06 -20.01 10.83
N THR A 87 -8.70 -20.78 9.96
CA THR A 87 -9.61 -21.86 10.32
C THR A 87 -9.00 -22.64 11.47
N SER A 88 -9.69 -22.67 12.62
CA SER A 88 -9.35 -23.54 13.72
C SER A 88 -9.41 -24.98 13.18
N LEU A 89 -8.26 -25.53 12.77
CA LEU A 89 -8.11 -26.90 12.28
C LEU A 89 -8.06 -27.88 13.45
N GLU A 90 -8.88 -27.67 14.48
CA GLU A 90 -9.10 -28.69 15.50
C GLU A 90 -10.50 -29.24 15.25
N PRO A 91 -10.64 -30.50 14.83
CA PRO A 91 -11.96 -31.13 14.81
C PRO A 91 -12.52 -31.06 16.24
N LEU A 92 -13.75 -30.59 16.37
CA LEU A 92 -14.45 -30.59 17.65
C LEU A 92 -14.42 -32.03 18.21
N PRO A 93 -14.06 -32.23 19.48
CA PRO A 93 -14.05 -33.56 20.08
C PRO A 93 -15.46 -34.17 19.96
N GLY A 94 -15.57 -35.33 19.31
CA GLY A 94 -16.86 -35.97 18.98
C GLY A 94 -17.27 -35.89 17.51
N SER A 95 -16.32 -35.74 16.59
CA SER A 95 -16.58 -35.73 15.15
C SER A 95 -16.96 -37.14 14.67
N PRO A 96 -17.69 -37.31 13.54
CA PRO A 96 -18.08 -38.64 13.03
C PRO A 96 -16.90 -39.60 12.75
N GLN A 97 -15.69 -39.07 12.63
CA GLN A 97 -14.44 -39.82 12.48
C GLN A 97 -13.89 -40.38 13.82
N ASP A 98 -14.45 -39.98 14.97
CA ASP A 98 -14.15 -40.51 16.31
C ASP A 98 -14.97 -41.78 16.67
N ARG A 99 -15.83 -42.27 15.78
CA ARG A 99 -16.73 -43.42 16.02
C ARG A 99 -16.34 -44.64 15.21
#